data_AF-A0A4Q3JPU4-F1
#
_entry.id   AF-A0A4Q3JPU4-F1
#
_cell.length_a   1.000
_cell.length_b   1.000
_cell.length_c   1.000
_cell.angle_alpha   90.00
_cell.angle_beta   90.00
_cell.angle_gamma   90.00
#
_symmetry.space_group_name_H-M   'P 1'
#
loop_
_entity.id
_entity.type
_entity.pdbx_description
1 polymer ?
#
loop_
_entity_poly.entity_id
_entity_poly.type
_entity_poly.pdbx_seq_one_letter_code
_entity_poly.pdbx_strand_id
1 'polypeptide(L)'
;MVYEKCPHCGNATLVEPSKSLIYRCGICGKARVPLDRPGLVRSGAEVPALARASAAHMAATAWRAGAAFLALFSAVGLLSLFLVTTALNPGAVALTFGLLIALLPAGLAAYGFQRSKKQAALVEPALDEGWRSVAREVIDQAGTLSDVELARALRVDRDRAEKLLVQLASTSPVRHQLEADPLTFESPRARVADRADGLVDEASPALATDQDLADAEALADAERRKSAPGATK
;
A
#
# COMPACT_ATOMS: atom_id res chain seq x y z
N MET A 1 -4.87 21.18 -15.48
CA MET A 1 -5.12 20.04 -14.57
C MET A 1 -5.47 18.83 -15.41
N VAL A 2 -4.64 17.79 -15.37
CA VAL A 2 -4.88 16.56 -16.15
C VAL A 2 -5.82 15.65 -15.36
N TYR A 3 -7.00 15.38 -15.91
CA TYR A 3 -7.94 14.40 -15.36
C TYR A 3 -7.59 13.02 -15.91
N GLU A 4 -6.85 12.25 -15.11
CA GLU A 4 -6.55 10.87 -15.44
C GLU A 4 -7.60 9.94 -14.81
N LYS A 5 -7.97 8.86 -15.52
CA LYS A 5 -8.84 7.81 -14.97
C LYS A 5 -8.13 7.08 -13.83
N CYS A 6 -8.83 6.87 -12.73
CA CYS A 6 -8.32 6.10 -11.60
C CYS A 6 -8.23 4.62 -11.99
N PRO A 7 -7.07 3.95 -11.82
CA PRO A 7 -6.94 2.55 -12.20
C PRO A 7 -7.72 1.60 -11.27
N HIS A 8 -8.22 2.08 -10.12
CA HIS A 8 -9.01 1.29 -9.20
C HIS A 8 -10.53 1.36 -9.44
N CYS A 9 -11.06 2.51 -9.87
CA CYS A 9 -12.50 2.70 -10.03
C CYS A 9 -12.92 3.18 -11.43
N GLY A 10 -11.98 3.42 -12.34
CA GLY A 10 -12.24 3.87 -13.70
C GLY A 10 -12.63 5.34 -13.85
N ASN A 11 -13.04 6.01 -12.77
CA ASN A 11 -13.51 7.40 -12.82
C ASN A 11 -12.37 8.39 -13.07
N ALA A 12 -12.62 9.41 -13.91
CA ALA A 12 -11.73 10.54 -14.11
C ALA A 12 -11.89 11.53 -12.94
N THR A 13 -10.86 11.68 -12.11
CA THR A 13 -10.92 12.49 -10.89
C THR A 13 -9.57 13.10 -10.57
N LEU A 14 -9.62 14.22 -9.84
CA LEU A 14 -8.44 14.84 -9.26
C LEU A 14 -7.73 13.86 -8.30
N VAL A 15 -6.40 13.94 -8.33
CA VAL A 15 -5.53 13.28 -7.34
C VAL A 15 -5.40 14.22 -6.15
N GLU A 16 -5.78 13.75 -4.97
CA GLU A 16 -5.68 14.52 -3.73
C GLU A 16 -4.43 14.12 -2.95
N PRO A 17 -3.71 15.08 -2.34
CA PRO A 17 -2.65 14.74 -1.39
C PRO A 17 -3.24 14.09 -0.13
N SER A 18 -2.53 13.10 0.41
CA SER A 18 -2.90 12.36 1.62
C SER A 18 -1.70 12.16 2.52
N LYS A 19 -1.83 12.44 3.82
CA LYS A 19 -0.74 12.26 4.80
C LYS A 19 -0.26 10.81 4.91
N SER A 20 -1.15 9.84 4.67
CA SER A 20 -0.88 8.41 4.85
C SER A 20 -0.58 7.65 3.56
N LEU A 21 -1.10 8.12 2.42
CA LEU A 21 -0.97 7.45 1.13
C LEU A 21 -0.16 8.27 0.10
N ILE A 22 0.34 9.44 0.51
CA ILE A 22 0.96 10.49 -0.32
C ILE A 22 -0.06 11.13 -1.25
N TYR A 23 -0.71 10.31 -2.08
CA TYR A 23 -1.75 10.69 -3.02
C TYR A 23 -2.86 9.64 -3.06
N ARG A 24 -4.09 10.11 -3.22
CA ARG A 24 -5.28 9.25 -3.31
C ARG A 24 -6.25 9.72 -4.38
N CYS A 25 -7.14 8.81 -4.78
CA CYS A 25 -8.29 9.11 -5.62
C CYS A 25 -9.34 9.91 -4.81
N GLY A 26 -9.76 11.07 -5.31
CA GLY A 26 -10.81 11.88 -4.66
C GLY A 26 -12.19 11.22 -4.61
N ILE A 27 -12.44 10.19 -5.43
CA ILE A 27 -13.72 9.45 -5.43
C ILE A 27 -13.66 8.18 -4.57
N CYS A 28 -12.74 7.25 -4.88
CA CYS A 28 -12.71 5.96 -4.18
C CYS A 28 -11.77 5.92 -2.96
N GLY A 29 -11.00 6.99 -2.72
CA GLY A 29 -10.09 7.11 -1.57
C GLY A 29 -8.84 6.21 -1.60
N LYS A 30 -8.72 5.31 -2.59
CA LYS A 30 -7.56 4.41 -2.73
C LYS A 30 -6.28 5.15 -3.14
N ALA A 31 -5.14 4.61 -2.73
CA ALA A 31 -3.81 5.11 -3.07
C ALA A 31 -3.63 5.22 -4.58
N ARG A 32 -2.91 6.25 -5.03
CA ARG A 32 -2.71 6.51 -6.45
C ARG A 32 -1.39 7.24 -6.68
N VAL A 33 -0.65 6.87 -7.71
CA VAL A 33 0.51 7.64 -8.17
C VAL A 33 0.06 8.66 -9.22
N PRO A 34 0.28 9.98 -9.05
CA PRO A 34 0.00 10.96 -10.10
C PRO A 34 1.02 10.85 -11.23
N LEU A 35 0.58 11.09 -12.46
CA LEU A 35 1.46 11.19 -13.62
C LEU A 35 1.21 12.51 -14.34
N ASP A 36 2.30 13.19 -14.69
CA ASP A 36 2.30 14.49 -15.40
C ASP A 36 2.84 14.41 -16.82
N ARG A 37 3.05 13.20 -17.33
CA ARG A 37 3.60 12.99 -18.67
C ARG A 37 2.48 12.68 -19.67
N PRO A 38 2.18 13.57 -20.63
CA PRO A 38 1.17 13.29 -21.65
C PRO A 38 1.63 12.13 -22.54
N GLY A 39 0.71 11.26 -22.91
CA GLY A 39 0.97 10.13 -23.82
C GLY A 39 1.51 8.86 -23.15
N LEU A 40 1.80 8.89 -21.85
CA LEU A 40 2.22 7.68 -21.12
C LEU A 40 1.03 6.76 -20.89
N VAL A 41 1.07 5.57 -21.49
CA VAL A 41 0.02 4.55 -21.33
C VAL A 41 0.35 3.74 -20.09
N ARG A 42 -0.57 3.64 -19.13
CA ARG A 42 -0.36 2.83 -17.92
C ARG A 42 -0.67 1.36 -18.17
N SER A 43 0.24 0.50 -17.71
CA SER A 43 0.10 -0.95 -17.69
C SER A 43 -0.88 -1.43 -16.62
N GLY A 44 -1.01 -0.70 -15.51
CA GLY A 44 -1.77 -1.12 -14.33
C GLY A 44 -1.03 -2.10 -13.42
N ALA A 45 0.27 -2.34 -13.66
CA ALA A 45 1.10 -3.22 -12.83
C ALA A 45 1.19 -2.74 -11.36
N GLU A 46 1.00 -1.44 -11.11
CA GLU A 46 1.02 -0.86 -9.77
C GLU A 46 -0.24 -1.14 -8.94
N VAL A 47 -1.35 -1.48 -9.59
CA VAL A 47 -2.68 -1.64 -8.97
C VAL A 47 -2.70 -2.61 -7.79
N PRO A 48 -2.16 -3.85 -7.88
CA PRO A 48 -2.18 -4.77 -6.75
C PRO A 48 -1.37 -4.26 -5.54
N ALA A 49 -0.22 -3.62 -5.76
CA ALA A 49 0.58 -3.04 -4.68
C ALA A 49 -0.15 -1.87 -3.99
N LEU A 50 -0.71 -0.95 -4.77
CA LEU A 50 -1.49 0.18 -4.25
C LEU A 50 -2.80 -0.26 -3.58
N ALA A 51 -3.42 -1.33 -4.06
CA ALA A 51 -4.59 -1.93 -3.43
C ALA A 51 -4.25 -2.51 -2.05
N ARG A 52 -3.11 -3.22 -1.91
CA ARG A 52 -2.62 -3.72 -0.62
C ARG A 52 -2.32 -2.58 0.35
N ALA A 53 -1.66 -1.52 -0.10
CA ALA A 53 -1.43 -0.33 0.71
C ALA A 53 -2.74 0.31 1.22
N SER A 54 -3.72 0.45 0.33
CA SER A 54 -5.03 1.00 0.65
C SER A 54 -5.78 0.11 1.66
N ALA A 55 -5.75 -1.21 1.47
CA ALA A 55 -6.38 -2.17 2.38
C ALA A 55 -5.74 -2.14 3.78
N ALA A 56 -4.40 -2.11 3.86
CA ALA A 56 -3.68 -1.98 5.12
C ALA A 56 -4.01 -0.65 5.83
N HIS A 57 -4.12 0.44 5.08
CA HIS A 57 -4.52 1.74 5.63
C HIS A 57 -5.96 1.74 6.15
N MET A 58 -6.90 1.16 5.41
CA MET A 58 -8.30 1.03 5.85
C MET A 58 -8.41 0.11 7.07
N ALA A 59 -7.67 -1.00 7.12
CA ALA A 59 -7.62 -1.86 8.30
C ALA A 59 -7.05 -1.10 9.52
N ALA A 60 -5.95 -0.36 9.35
CA ALA A 60 -5.36 0.42 10.42
C ALA A 60 -6.32 1.50 10.97
N THR A 61 -7.04 2.19 10.09
CA THR A 61 -8.02 3.21 10.48
C THR A 61 -9.24 2.59 11.17
N ALA A 62 -9.75 1.46 10.69
CA ALA A 62 -10.82 0.71 11.35
C ALA A 62 -10.43 0.25 12.77
N TRP A 63 -9.22 -0.32 12.92
CA TRP A 63 -8.70 -0.71 14.24
C TRP A 63 -8.54 0.48 15.19
N ARG A 64 -8.10 1.64 14.70
CA ARG A 64 -8.00 2.86 15.51
C ARG A 64 -9.38 3.36 15.94
N ALA A 65 -10.34 3.39 15.02
CA ALA A 65 -11.71 3.83 15.33
C ALA A 65 -12.36 2.91 16.38
N GLY A 66 -12.25 1.59 16.20
CA GLY A 66 -12.74 0.61 17.17
C GLY A 66 -12.05 0.73 18.53
N ALA A 67 -10.72 0.90 18.56
CA ALA A 67 -9.98 1.12 19.80
C ALA A 67 -10.38 2.42 20.50
N ALA A 68 -10.57 3.51 19.75
CA ALA A 68 -11.01 4.80 20.31
C ALA A 68 -12.41 4.71 20.92
N PHE A 69 -13.34 4.01 20.25
CA PHE A 69 -14.69 3.78 20.76
C PHE A 69 -14.68 2.94 22.05
N LEU A 70 -13.91 1.85 22.09
CA LEU A 70 -13.77 1.02 23.29
C LEU A 70 -13.10 1.77 24.44
N ALA A 71 -12.09 2.59 24.16
CA ALA A 71 -11.44 3.43 25.17
C ALA A 71 -12.43 4.45 25.76
N LEU A 72 -13.25 5.09 24.92
CA LEU A 72 -14.29 6.01 25.37
C LEU A 72 -15.33 5.29 26.25
N PHE A 73 -15.80 4.11 25.82
CA PHE A 73 -16.74 3.31 26.60
C PHE A 73 -16.16 2.90 27.97
N SER A 74 -14.88 2.53 28.00
CA SER A 74 -14.16 2.19 29.24
C SER A 74 -14.05 3.40 30.16
N ALA A 75 -13.75 4.58 29.62
CA ALA A 75 -13.67 5.81 30.40
C ALA A 75 -15.02 6.19 31.03
N VAL A 76 -16.11 6.10 30.28
CA VAL A 76 -17.48 6.34 30.80
C VAL A 76 -17.86 5.29 31.84
N GLY A 77 -17.51 4.03 31.62
CA GLY A 77 -17.75 2.95 32.59
C GLY A 77 -17.01 3.17 33.91
N LEU A 78 -15.73 3.53 33.85
CA LEU A 78 -14.93 3.85 35.04
C LEU A 78 -15.44 5.10 35.76
N LEU A 79 -15.85 6.13 35.03
CA LEU A 79 -16.46 7.33 35.62
C LEU A 79 -17.77 6.99 36.34
N SER A 80 -18.62 6.17 35.73
CA SER A 80 -19.89 5.73 36.31
C SER A 80 -19.65 4.89 37.56
N LEU A 81 -18.69 3.96 37.51
CA LEU A 81 -18.27 3.17 38.67
C LEU A 81 -17.77 4.08 39.80
N PHE A 82 -16.92 5.06 39.48
CA PHE A 82 -16.42 6.04 40.44
C PHE A 82 -17.57 6.79 41.13
N LEU A 83 -18.54 7.32 40.37
CA LEU A 83 -19.70 8.02 40.92
C LEU A 83 -20.58 7.13 41.80
N VAL A 84 -20.81 5.87 41.40
CA VAL A 84 -21.57 4.90 42.20
C VAL A 84 -20.82 4.56 43.49
N THR A 85 -19.50 4.38 43.42
CA THR A 85 -18.70 4.05 44.60
C THR A 85 -18.68 5.16 45.64
N THR A 86 -18.64 6.43 45.20
CA THR A 86 -18.66 7.58 46.12
C THR A 86 -20.05 7.85 46.70
N ALA A 87 -21.12 7.59 45.95
CA ALA A 87 -22.49 7.84 46.40
C ALA A 87 -23.05 6.73 47.32
N LEU A 88 -22.80 5.46 47.00
CA LEU A 88 -23.49 4.32 47.64
C LEU A 88 -22.60 3.49 48.58
N ASN A 89 -21.28 3.71 48.61
CA ASN A 89 -20.32 2.90 49.35
C ASN A 89 -20.55 1.37 49.18
N PRO A 90 -20.51 0.87 47.93
CA PRO A 90 -20.69 -0.56 47.67
C PRO A 90 -19.58 -1.37 48.37
N GLY A 91 -19.93 -2.56 48.84
CA GLY A 91 -18.95 -3.48 49.43
C GLY A 91 -17.82 -3.84 48.45
N ALA A 92 -16.67 -4.24 48.99
CA ALA A 92 -15.46 -4.53 48.20
C ALA A 92 -15.68 -5.52 47.04
N VAL A 93 -16.55 -6.51 47.21
CA VAL A 93 -16.88 -7.49 46.16
C VAL A 93 -17.47 -6.81 44.93
N ALA A 94 -18.46 -5.93 45.12
CA ALA A 94 -19.10 -5.21 44.01
C ALA A 94 -18.13 -4.28 43.29
N LEU A 95 -17.24 -3.61 44.03
CA LEU A 95 -16.19 -2.76 43.46
C LEU A 95 -15.21 -3.58 42.61
N THR A 96 -14.81 -4.76 43.09
CA THR A 96 -13.88 -5.64 42.36
C THR A 96 -14.50 -6.12 41.04
N PHE A 97 -15.76 -6.59 41.06
CA PHE A 97 -16.46 -6.99 39.85
C PHE A 97 -16.69 -5.83 38.88
N GLY A 98 -17.10 -4.66 39.39
CA GLY A 98 -17.28 -3.46 38.58
C GLY A 98 -15.98 -3.05 37.88
N LEU A 99 -14.84 -3.11 38.59
CA LEU A 99 -13.54 -2.80 38.02
C LEU A 99 -13.12 -3.80 36.94
N LEU A 100 -13.30 -5.10 37.17
CA LEU A 100 -13.00 -6.14 36.18
C LEU A 100 -13.81 -5.95 34.89
N ILE A 101 -15.10 -5.66 35.01
CA ILE A 101 -15.99 -5.40 33.87
C ILE A 101 -15.54 -4.13 33.13
N ALA A 102 -15.19 -3.06 33.86
CA ALA A 102 -14.74 -1.81 33.26
C ALA A 102 -13.36 -1.91 32.58
N LEU A 103 -12.48 -2.80 33.06
CA LEU A 103 -11.13 -3.01 32.49
C LEU A 103 -11.13 -3.85 31.21
N LEU A 104 -12.13 -4.73 31.02
CA LEU A 104 -12.21 -5.59 29.83
C LEU A 104 -12.21 -4.80 28.49
N PRO A 105 -13.08 -3.78 28.29
CA PRO A 105 -13.03 -2.97 27.07
C PRO A 105 -11.74 -2.15 26.96
N ALA A 106 -11.10 -1.78 28.07
CA ALA A 106 -9.82 -1.07 28.05
C ALA A 106 -8.68 -1.96 27.51
N GLY A 107 -8.67 -3.25 27.91
CA GLY A 107 -7.76 -4.25 27.36
C GLY A 107 -7.95 -4.45 25.85
N LEU A 108 -9.20 -4.56 25.40
CA LEU A 108 -9.52 -4.67 23.97
C LEU A 108 -9.14 -3.41 23.18
N ALA A 109 -9.31 -2.22 23.77
CA ALA A 109 -8.86 -0.96 23.17
C ALA A 109 -7.33 -0.96 22.98
N ALA A 110 -6.57 -1.35 23.99
CA ALA A 110 -5.12 -1.45 23.92
C ALA A 110 -4.67 -2.45 22.83
N TYR A 111 -5.31 -3.62 22.76
CA TYR A 111 -5.07 -4.60 21.72
C TYR A 111 -5.36 -4.05 20.31
N GLY A 112 -6.51 -3.38 20.13
CA GLY A 112 -6.88 -2.75 18.86
C GLY A 112 -5.87 -1.69 18.43
N PHE A 113 -5.35 -0.89 19.37
CA PHE A 113 -4.31 0.10 19.09
C PHE A 113 -3.00 -0.56 18.64
N GLN A 114 -2.56 -1.64 19.30
CA GLN A 114 -1.39 -2.40 18.86
C GLN A 114 -1.58 -3.00 17.47
N ARG A 115 -2.76 -3.56 17.18
CA ARG A 115 -3.05 -4.14 15.85
C ARG A 115 -3.07 -3.06 14.77
N SER A 116 -3.58 -1.87 15.08
CA SER A 116 -3.56 -0.74 14.14
C SER A 116 -2.13 -0.32 13.77
N LYS A 117 -1.18 -0.33 14.72
CA LYS A 117 0.25 -0.06 14.44
C LYS A 117 0.84 -1.10 13.50
N LYS A 118 0.56 -2.38 13.74
CA LYS A 118 1.02 -3.48 12.87
C LYS A 118 0.50 -3.33 11.44
N GLN A 119 -0.77 -2.94 11.26
CA GLN A 119 -1.35 -2.69 9.94
C GLN A 119 -0.77 -1.44 9.27
N ALA A 120 -0.55 -0.37 10.04
CA ALA A 120 0.07 0.85 9.51
C ALA A 120 1.50 0.62 9.00
N ALA A 121 2.26 -0.28 9.64
CA ALA A 121 3.61 -0.64 9.19
C ALA A 121 3.64 -1.36 7.83
N LEU A 122 2.53 -1.94 7.38
CA LEU A 122 2.42 -2.60 6.06
C LEU A 122 2.11 -1.61 4.92
N VAL A 123 1.74 -0.37 5.24
CA VAL A 123 1.35 0.63 4.23
C VAL A 123 2.55 1.10 3.41
N GLU A 124 3.63 1.54 4.07
CA GLU A 124 4.82 2.07 3.41
C GLU A 124 5.46 1.08 2.41
N PRO A 125 5.76 -0.19 2.75
CA PRO A 125 6.37 -1.11 1.79
C PRO A 125 5.47 -1.42 0.59
N ALA A 126 4.15 -1.48 0.79
CA ALA A 126 3.20 -1.69 -0.30
C ALA A 126 3.07 -0.46 -1.20
N LEU A 127 3.17 0.74 -0.63
CA LEU A 127 3.24 1.98 -1.40
C LEU A 127 4.52 2.02 -2.22
N ASP A 128 5.68 1.85 -1.57
CA ASP A 128 6.98 1.88 -2.24
C ASP A 128 7.06 0.90 -3.41
N GLU A 129 6.47 -0.29 -3.27
CA GLU A 129 6.34 -1.25 -4.38
C GLU A 129 5.54 -0.68 -5.56
N GLY A 130 4.37 -0.08 -5.30
CA GLY A 130 3.57 0.56 -6.33
C GLY A 130 4.30 1.71 -7.02
N TRP A 131 5.00 2.55 -6.25
CA TRP A 131 5.79 3.65 -6.78
C TRP A 131 6.97 3.17 -7.64
N ARG A 132 7.67 2.11 -7.23
CA ARG A 132 8.73 1.49 -8.04
C ARG A 132 8.19 0.93 -9.35
N SER A 133 7.03 0.28 -9.33
CA SER A 133 6.38 -0.23 -10.55
C SER A 133 6.10 0.90 -11.54
N VAL A 134 5.53 2.02 -11.08
CA VAL A 134 5.24 3.17 -11.95
C VAL A 134 6.52 3.84 -12.43
N ALA A 135 7.51 4.03 -11.56
CA ALA A 135 8.79 4.64 -11.93
C ALA A 135 9.52 3.80 -13.00
N ARG A 136 9.50 2.47 -12.88
CA ARG A 136 10.04 1.57 -13.90
C ARG A 136 9.35 1.75 -15.24
N GLU A 137 8.02 1.83 -15.24
CA GLU A 137 7.24 2.03 -16.47
C GLU A 137 7.54 3.40 -17.12
N VAL A 138 7.70 4.45 -16.32
CA VAL A 138 8.11 5.79 -16.82
C VAL A 138 9.48 5.72 -17.48
N ILE A 139 10.45 5.05 -16.86
CA ILE A 139 11.81 4.90 -17.40
C ILE A 139 11.80 4.06 -18.68
N ASP A 140 11.06 2.94 -18.68
CA ASP A 140 10.93 2.03 -19.84
C ASP A 140 10.34 2.74 -21.07
N GLN A 141 9.38 3.66 -20.87
CA GLN A 141 8.75 4.39 -21.97
C GLN A 141 9.54 5.65 -22.39
N ALA A 142 10.26 6.27 -21.47
CA ALA A 142 10.98 7.52 -21.76
C ALA A 142 12.40 7.30 -22.26
N GLY A 143 12.99 6.12 -22.07
CA GLY A 143 14.36 5.83 -22.50
C GLY A 143 15.35 6.27 -21.43
N THR A 144 15.81 7.52 -21.50
CA THR A 144 16.68 8.14 -20.49
C THR A 144 15.92 9.13 -19.62
N LEU A 145 16.20 9.13 -18.32
CA LEU A 145 15.59 10.09 -17.41
C LEU A 145 16.54 10.50 -16.28
N SER A 146 16.58 11.81 -16.01
CA SER A 146 17.17 12.38 -14.81
C SER A 146 16.22 12.29 -13.61
N ASP A 147 16.79 12.44 -12.40
CA ASP A 147 16.05 12.58 -11.14
C ASP A 147 15.02 13.74 -11.17
N VAL A 148 15.39 14.87 -11.76
CA VAL A 148 14.52 16.05 -11.90
C VAL A 148 13.33 15.77 -12.83
N GLU A 149 13.56 15.06 -13.93
CA GLU A 149 12.50 14.68 -14.86
C GLU A 149 11.56 13.66 -14.23
N LEU A 150 12.09 12.73 -13.42
CA LEU A 150 11.28 11.71 -12.75
C LEU A 150 10.44 12.34 -11.65
N ALA A 151 11.04 13.25 -10.87
CA ALA A 151 10.35 14.04 -9.85
C ALA A 151 9.16 14.81 -10.46
N ARG A 152 9.39 15.47 -11.61
CA ARG A 152 8.33 16.17 -12.34
C ARG A 152 7.27 15.22 -12.87
N ALA A 153 7.67 14.11 -13.48
CA ALA A 153 6.74 13.13 -14.06
C ALA A 153 5.82 12.50 -13.01
N LEU A 154 6.34 12.24 -11.80
CA LEU A 154 5.61 11.59 -10.71
C LEU A 154 5.04 12.55 -9.66
N ARG A 155 5.21 13.87 -9.82
CA ARG A 155 4.87 14.91 -8.82
C ARG A 155 5.40 14.61 -7.42
N VAL A 156 6.66 14.22 -7.32
CA VAL A 156 7.37 14.00 -6.04
C VAL A 156 8.53 14.96 -5.89
N ASP A 157 9.03 15.06 -4.67
CA ASP A 157 10.29 15.73 -4.40
C ASP A 157 11.48 15.00 -5.06
N ARG A 158 12.55 15.77 -5.30
CA ARG A 158 13.76 15.27 -5.95
C ARG A 158 14.40 14.13 -5.16
N ASP A 159 14.46 14.25 -3.83
CA ASP A 159 15.08 13.25 -2.96
C ASP A 159 14.36 11.89 -3.06
N ARG A 160 13.03 11.89 -3.15
CA ARG A 160 12.24 10.67 -3.37
C ARG A 160 12.43 10.10 -4.76
N ALA A 161 12.52 10.94 -5.80
CA ALA A 161 12.81 10.48 -7.15
C ALA A 161 14.20 9.83 -7.24
N GLU A 162 15.22 10.44 -6.63
CA GLU A 162 16.56 9.88 -6.50
C GLU A 162 16.53 8.54 -5.77
N LYS A 163 15.83 8.45 -4.62
CA LYS A 163 15.67 7.19 -3.89
C LYS A 163 15.03 6.09 -4.75
N LEU A 164 14.00 6.42 -5.55
CA LEU A 164 13.37 5.46 -6.46
C LEU A 164 14.34 4.98 -7.55
N LEU A 165 15.12 5.89 -8.12
CA LEU A 165 16.16 5.56 -9.10
C LEU A 165 17.23 4.63 -8.52
N VAL A 166 17.72 4.92 -7.30
CA VAL A 166 18.67 4.06 -6.58
C VAL A 166 18.08 2.68 -6.27
N GLN A 167 16.80 2.60 -5.89
CA GLN A 167 16.13 1.32 -5.66
C GLN A 167 15.92 0.51 -6.94
N LEU A 168 15.68 1.17 -8.07
CA LEU A 168 15.55 0.52 -9.37
C LEU A 168 16.90 0.03 -9.89
N ALA A 169 17.95 0.82 -9.70
CA ALA A 169 19.34 0.45 -9.97
C ALA A 169 19.77 -0.83 -9.26
N SER A 170 19.34 -1.02 -8.00
CA SER A 170 19.72 -2.19 -7.21
C SER A 170 18.93 -3.45 -7.55
N THR A 171 17.71 -3.30 -8.06
CA THR A 171 16.79 -4.43 -8.32
C THR A 171 16.87 -4.94 -9.77
N SER A 172 17.32 -4.11 -10.70
CA SER A 172 17.44 -4.47 -12.12
C SER A 172 18.90 -4.35 -12.55
N PRO A 173 19.47 -5.31 -13.31
CA PRO A 173 20.85 -5.25 -13.81
C PRO A 173 21.07 -4.18 -14.89
N VAL A 174 20.39 -3.03 -14.81
CA VAL A 174 20.57 -1.89 -15.70
C VAL A 174 21.98 -1.35 -15.48
N ARG A 175 22.85 -1.54 -16.47
CA ARG A 175 24.22 -1.04 -16.43
C ARG A 175 24.19 0.49 -16.49
N HIS A 176 24.64 1.13 -15.41
CA HIS A 176 24.90 2.56 -15.38
C HIS A 176 26.03 2.92 -16.36
N GLN A 177 25.75 3.76 -17.35
CA GLN A 177 26.80 4.58 -17.96
C GLN A 177 26.96 5.82 -17.08
N LEU A 178 27.93 5.75 -16.16
CA LEU A 178 28.39 6.89 -15.38
C LEU A 178 29.29 7.74 -16.29
N GLU A 179 28.68 8.58 -17.11
CA GLU A 179 29.37 9.72 -17.70
C GLU A 179 29.34 10.87 -16.67
N ALA A 180 30.42 11.63 -16.55
CA ALA A 180 30.79 12.39 -15.34
C ALA A 180 29.96 13.66 -15.02
N ASP A 181 28.64 13.64 -15.20
CA ASP A 181 27.68 14.68 -14.81
C ASP A 181 26.28 14.02 -14.54
N PRO A 182 25.23 14.72 -14.06
CA PRO A 182 24.20 14.20 -13.13
C PRO A 182 23.65 12.82 -13.50
N LEU A 183 23.49 11.95 -12.49
CA LEU A 183 23.01 10.55 -12.57
C LEU A 183 21.90 10.38 -13.62
N THR A 184 22.30 10.04 -14.84
CA THR A 184 21.38 9.83 -15.95
C THR A 184 21.13 8.32 -16.04
N PHE A 185 19.86 7.92 -15.98
CA PHE A 185 19.47 6.53 -16.14
C PHE A 185 19.07 6.26 -17.57
N GLU A 186 19.58 5.19 -18.17
CA GLU A 186 19.19 4.73 -19.50
C GLU A 186 18.51 3.36 -19.41
N SER A 187 17.30 3.23 -19.94
CA SER A 187 16.56 1.97 -19.95
C SER A 187 17.17 0.96 -20.95
N PRO A 188 17.20 -0.35 -20.63
CA PRO A 188 17.76 -1.36 -21.53
C PRO A 188 17.05 -1.45 -22.90
N ARG A 189 15.77 -1.09 -22.99
CA ARG A 189 14.98 -1.19 -24.23
C ARG A 189 15.34 -0.12 -25.26
N ALA A 190 15.73 1.09 -24.84
CA ALA A 190 16.13 2.15 -25.77
C ALA A 190 17.32 1.72 -26.64
N ARG A 191 18.23 0.90 -26.10
CA ARG A 191 19.41 0.42 -26.81
C ARG A 191 19.13 -0.72 -27.77
N VAL A 192 18.04 -1.48 -27.58
CA VAL A 192 17.66 -2.55 -28.51
C VAL A 192 17.06 -1.96 -29.79
N ALA A 193 16.35 -0.84 -29.71
CA ALA A 193 15.82 -0.16 -30.90
C ALA A 193 16.93 0.34 -31.85
N ASP A 194 18.08 0.77 -31.31
CA ASP A 194 19.25 1.20 -32.10
C ASP A 194 20.15 0.03 -32.56
N ARG A 195 19.88 -1.19 -32.05
CA ARG A 195 20.62 -2.43 -32.41
C ARG A 195 19.76 -3.43 -33.19
N ALA A 196 18.50 -3.10 -33.47
CA ALA A 196 17.52 -4.00 -34.10
C ALA A 196 17.57 -4.03 -35.65
N ASP A 197 18.64 -3.53 -36.28
CA ASP A 197 18.93 -3.75 -37.71
C ASP A 197 19.64 -5.09 -37.99
N GLY A 198 19.81 -5.96 -36.99
CA GLY A 198 20.29 -7.30 -37.29
C GLY A 198 20.42 -8.21 -36.09
N LEU A 199 19.32 -8.85 -35.67
CA LEU A 199 19.33 -10.22 -35.15
C LEU A 199 17.88 -10.72 -34.95
N VAL A 200 17.53 -11.71 -35.75
CA VAL A 200 16.35 -12.58 -35.63
C VAL A 200 16.74 -13.76 -34.73
N ASP A 201 15.73 -14.35 -34.06
CA ASP A 201 15.76 -15.49 -33.12
C ASP A 201 16.33 -15.18 -31.72
N GLU A 202 15.75 -15.64 -30.60
CA GLU A 202 15.07 -16.92 -30.35
C GLU A 202 14.11 -16.76 -29.15
N ALA A 203 12.89 -17.29 -29.25
CA ALA A 203 11.87 -17.21 -28.21
C ALA A 203 12.21 -18.14 -27.03
N SER A 204 12.56 -17.55 -25.88
CA SER A 204 12.71 -18.27 -24.61
C SER A 204 11.39 -18.26 -23.83
N PRO A 205 10.73 -19.42 -23.61
CA PRO A 205 9.53 -19.49 -22.80
C PRO A 205 9.89 -19.28 -21.32
N ALA A 206 9.32 -18.25 -20.71
CA ALA A 206 9.47 -17.97 -19.28
C ALA A 206 8.92 -19.14 -18.45
N LEU A 207 9.83 -19.86 -17.78
CA LEU A 207 9.51 -20.84 -16.76
C LEU A 207 8.80 -20.13 -15.59
N ALA A 208 7.56 -20.56 -15.31
CA ALA A 208 6.88 -20.20 -14.07
C ALA A 208 7.75 -20.61 -12.88
N THR A 209 7.92 -19.72 -11.91
CA THR A 209 8.74 -20.02 -10.74
C THR A 209 7.98 -20.97 -9.81
N ASP A 210 8.70 -21.81 -9.05
CA ASP A 210 8.09 -22.74 -8.08
C ASP A 210 7.17 -22.03 -7.07
N GLN A 211 7.38 -20.73 -6.88
CA GLN A 211 6.58 -19.88 -6.01
C GLN A 211 5.22 -19.50 -6.62
N ASP A 212 5.15 -19.34 -7.95
CA ASP A 212 3.89 -19.09 -8.66
C ASP A 212 2.96 -20.33 -8.64
N LEU A 213 3.54 -21.53 -8.62
CA LEU A 213 2.81 -22.79 -8.48
C LEU A 213 2.26 -22.99 -7.07
N ALA A 214 3.04 -22.66 -6.03
CA ALA A 214 2.60 -22.74 -4.64
C ALA A 214 1.46 -21.76 -4.32
N ASP A 215 1.53 -20.53 -4.86
CA ASP A 215 0.48 -19.52 -4.67
C ASP A 215 -0.82 -19.90 -5.40
N ALA A 216 -0.72 -20.56 -6.57
CA ALA A 216 -1.88 -21.08 -7.30
C ALA A 216 -2.59 -22.23 -6.56
N GLU A 217 -1.84 -23.15 -5.94
CA GLU A 217 -2.41 -24.24 -5.14
C GLU A 217 -3.13 -23.73 -3.88
N ALA A 218 -2.56 -22.75 -3.18
CA ALA A 218 -3.16 -22.17 -1.98
C ALA A 218 -4.51 -21.46 -2.26
N LEU A 219 -4.64 -20.82 -3.42
CA LEU A 219 -5.89 -20.19 -3.86
C LEU A 219 -6.96 -21.22 -4.22
N ALA A 220 -6.58 -22.31 -4.92
CA ALA A 220 -7.50 -23.38 -5.27
C ALA A 220 -8.06 -24.10 -4.03
N ASP A 221 -7.26 -24.31 -3.00
CA ASP A 221 -7.70 -24.93 -1.74
C ASP A 221 -8.65 -24.05 -0.93
N ALA A 222 -8.45 -22.73 -0.97
CA ALA A 222 -9.36 -21.78 -0.32
C ALA A 222 -10.75 -21.76 -0.99
N GLU A 223 -10.82 -21.88 -2.32
CA GLU A 223 -12.08 -22.00 -3.06
C GLU A 223 -12.78 -23.34 -2.84
N ARG A 224 -12.04 -24.46 -2.75
CA ARG A 224 -12.61 -25.76 -2.40
C ARG A 224 -13.24 -25.75 -1.00
N ARG A 225 -12.62 -25.08 -0.02
CA ARG A 225 -13.18 -24.95 1.34
C ARG A 225 -14.46 -24.09 1.38
N LYS A 226 -14.57 -23.08 0.52
CA LYS A 226 -15.81 -22.29 0.40
C LYS A 226 -16.93 -23.01 -0.34
N SER A 227 -16.56 -23.88 -1.28
CA SER A 227 -17.49 -24.59 -2.15
C SER A 227 -17.87 -25.99 -1.65
N ALA A 228 -17.34 -26.42 -0.49
CA ALA A 228 -17.76 -27.65 0.16
C ALA A 228 -19.03 -27.38 0.99
N PRO A 229 -20.23 -27.75 0.52
CA PRO A 229 -21.45 -27.70 1.31
C PRO A 229 -21.36 -28.76 2.41
N GLY A 230 -20.80 -28.39 3.57
CA GLY A 230 -21.05 -29.10 4.83
C GLY A 230 -22.46 -28.71 5.28
N ALA A 231 -23.48 -29.53 5.03
CA ALA A 231 -23.75 -30.76 5.77
C ALA A 231 -23.98 -30.49 7.27
N THR A 232 -24.79 -29.48 7.57
CA THR A 232 -25.51 -29.41 8.84
C THR A 232 -26.75 -30.30 8.75
N LYS A 233 -26.66 -31.48 9.39
CA LYS A 233 -27.83 -32.21 9.89
C LYS A 233 -28.25 -31.63 11.23
#